data_AF-A0A2R4WLN8-F1
#
_entry.id   AF-A0A2R4WLN8-F1
#
_cell.length_a   1.000
_cell.length_b   1.000
_cell.length_c   1.000
_cell.angle_alpha   90.00
_cell.angle_beta   90.00
_cell.angle_gamma   90.00
#
_symmetry.space_group_name_H-M   'P 1'
#
loop_
_entity.id
_entity.type
_entity.pdbx_description
1 polymer ?
#
loop_
_entity_poly.entity_id
_entity_poly.type
_entity_poly.pdbx_seq_one_letter_code
_entity_poly.pdbx_strand_id
1 'polypeptide(L)'
;MYPIDIRFDIELECEVKQDGFRPSLLRSLLAASRVLQAKKDLKFFVTDTDVPPPFTLLWKVLNRGPTAVRRDCIRGEIVPDDGRLEKIERTNFRGDHIVECYAVKDGVVVAKDRIHVPITE
;
A
#
# COMPACT_ATOMS: atom_id res chain seq x y z
N MET A 1 10.62 17.32 -5.95
CA MET A 1 9.53 16.52 -6.58
C MET A 1 10.17 15.76 -7.73
N TYR A 2 10.03 14.43 -7.77
CA TYR A 2 10.60 13.64 -8.87
C TYR A 2 9.79 13.86 -10.16
N PRO A 3 10.42 14.04 -11.32
CA PRO A 3 9.74 13.96 -12.61
C PRO A 3 9.10 12.57 -12.78
N ILE A 4 8.01 12.50 -13.53
CA ILE A 4 7.25 11.27 -13.79
C ILE A 4 7.34 10.96 -15.29
N ASP A 5 7.77 9.73 -15.60
CA ASP A 5 7.91 9.20 -16.96
C ASP A 5 7.65 7.69 -16.90
N ILE A 6 6.35 7.32 -16.83
CA ILE A 6 5.93 5.94 -16.63
C ILE A 6 6.18 5.13 -17.92
N ARG A 7 7.03 4.11 -17.82
CA ARG A 7 7.44 3.25 -18.95
C ARG A 7 7.44 1.76 -18.62
N PHE A 8 7.21 1.44 -17.35
CA PHE A 8 7.30 0.12 -16.76
C PHE A 8 6.07 -0.12 -15.90
N ASP A 9 5.77 -1.39 -15.69
CA ASP A 9 4.71 -1.87 -14.82
C ASP A 9 5.29 -2.34 -13.47
N ILE A 10 4.52 -2.07 -12.43
CA ILE A 10 4.77 -2.59 -11.08
C ILE A 10 3.42 -2.98 -10.51
N GLU A 11 3.34 -4.17 -9.92
CA GLU A 11 2.11 -4.65 -9.33
C GLU A 11 2.23 -4.69 -7.82
N LEU A 12 1.26 -4.03 -7.16
CA LEU A 12 1.12 -4.04 -5.71
C LEU A 12 0.02 -5.02 -5.31
N GLU A 13 0.27 -5.78 -4.24
CA GLU A 13 -0.72 -6.59 -3.54
C GLU A 13 -0.68 -6.32 -2.03
N CYS A 14 -1.76 -6.68 -1.34
CA CYS A 14 -1.88 -6.61 0.10
C CYS A 14 -2.30 -7.96 0.68
N GLU A 15 -1.48 -8.52 1.57
CA GLU A 15 -1.84 -9.64 2.42
C GLU A 15 -2.51 -9.13 3.70
N VAL A 16 -3.72 -9.60 3.96
CA VAL A 16 -4.52 -9.27 5.14
C VAL A 16 -4.37 -10.40 6.16
N LYS A 17 -3.84 -10.08 7.34
CA LYS A 17 -3.73 -11.01 8.48
C LYS A 17 -4.70 -10.65 9.59
N GLN A 18 -5.27 -11.71 10.16
CA GLN A 18 -6.12 -11.66 11.34
C GLN A 18 -5.76 -12.83 12.25
N ASP A 19 -5.67 -12.55 13.55
CA ASP A 19 -5.43 -13.58 14.56
C ASP A 19 -6.48 -14.69 14.49
N GLY A 20 -6.01 -15.95 14.40
CA GLY A 20 -6.86 -17.13 14.34
C GLY A 20 -7.43 -17.48 12.95
N PHE A 21 -7.10 -16.72 11.90
CA PHE A 21 -7.53 -16.98 10.52
C PHE A 21 -6.34 -17.12 9.57
N ARG A 22 -6.55 -17.83 8.45
CA ARG A 22 -5.54 -17.91 7.39
C ARG A 22 -5.38 -16.53 6.72
N PRO A 23 -4.14 -16.08 6.44
CA PRO A 23 -3.92 -14.88 5.64
C PRO A 23 -4.67 -14.96 4.31
N SER A 24 -5.19 -13.82 3.86
CA SER A 24 -5.93 -13.72 2.60
C SER A 24 -5.45 -12.51 1.82
N LEU A 25 -5.42 -12.62 0.49
CA LEU A 25 -5.10 -11.48 -0.37
C LEU A 25 -6.27 -10.51 -0.41
N LEU A 26 -5.96 -9.22 -0.36
CA LEU A 26 -6.95 -8.15 -0.38
C LEU A 26 -7.80 -8.22 -1.64
N ARG A 27 -7.17 -8.33 -2.82
CA ARG A 27 -7.90 -8.42 -4.10
C ARG A 27 -8.88 -9.59 -4.11
N SER A 28 -8.49 -10.75 -3.56
CA SER A 28 -9.36 -11.91 -3.40
C SER A 28 -10.54 -11.68 -2.45
N LEU A 29 -10.31 -10.96 -1.34
CA LEU A 29 -11.38 -10.60 -0.40
C LEU A 29 -12.39 -9.62 -1.02
N LEU A 30 -11.89 -8.62 -1.75
CA LEU A 30 -12.73 -7.64 -2.45
C LEU A 30 -13.53 -8.29 -3.59
N ALA A 31 -12.93 -9.18 -4.36
CA ALA A 31 -13.62 -9.95 -5.39
C ALA A 31 -14.76 -10.81 -4.81
N ALA A 32 -14.57 -11.32 -3.59
CA ALA A 32 -15.59 -12.07 -2.86
C ALA A 32 -16.61 -11.16 -2.13
N SER A 33 -16.58 -9.85 -2.34
CA SER A 33 -17.44 -8.86 -1.67
C SER A 33 -17.38 -8.94 -0.13
N ARG A 34 -16.24 -9.37 0.42
CA ARG A 34 -16.07 -9.48 1.87
C ARG A 34 -15.67 -8.14 2.48
N VAL A 35 -16.35 -7.79 3.55
CA VAL A 35 -16.04 -6.62 4.37
C VAL A 35 -14.75 -6.86 5.17
N LEU A 36 -13.82 -5.91 5.07
CA LEU A 36 -12.63 -5.87 5.92
C LEU A 36 -12.95 -5.13 7.21
N GLN A 37 -13.08 -5.89 8.29
CA GLN A 37 -13.23 -5.31 9.62
C GLN A 37 -11.91 -4.66 10.08
N ALA A 38 -12.01 -3.72 11.02
CA ALA A 38 -10.85 -3.08 11.65
C ALA A 38 -9.93 -4.08 12.40
N LYS A 39 -8.75 -3.62 12.82
CA LYS A 39 -7.73 -4.38 13.57
C LYS A 39 -7.14 -5.55 12.76
N LYS A 40 -6.66 -5.24 11.56
CA LYS A 40 -5.90 -6.19 10.73
C LYS A 40 -4.46 -5.71 10.60
N ASP A 41 -3.56 -6.68 10.54
CA ASP A 41 -2.20 -6.46 10.07
C ASP A 41 -2.22 -6.54 8.54
N LEU A 42 -1.87 -5.44 7.88
CA LEU A 42 -1.79 -5.35 6.43
C LEU A 42 -0.33 -5.37 6.01
N LYS A 43 0.03 -6.31 5.14
CA LYS A 43 1.34 -6.37 4.50
C LYS A 43 1.18 -6.05 3.02
N PHE A 44 1.61 -4.87 2.62
CA PHE A 44 1.72 -4.48 1.22
C PHE A 44 3.04 -4.96 0.66
N PHE A 45 3.06 -5.47 -0.57
CA PHE A 45 4.28 -5.93 -1.21
C PHE A 45 4.14 -5.90 -2.74
N VAL A 46 5.28 -5.72 -3.40
CA VAL A 46 5.35 -5.80 -4.87
C VAL A 46 5.31 -7.27 -5.29
N THR A 47 4.32 -7.66 -6.08
CA THR A 47 4.19 -9.03 -6.61
C THR A 47 5.01 -9.23 -7.87
N ASP A 48 5.03 -8.22 -8.74
CA ASP A 48 5.75 -8.26 -10.00
C ASP A 48 6.20 -6.85 -10.42
N THR A 49 7.27 -6.78 -11.21
CA THR A 49 7.79 -5.53 -11.77
C THR A 49 8.71 -5.82 -12.94
N ASP A 50 8.56 -5.05 -14.03
CA ASP A 50 9.48 -5.09 -15.17
C ASP A 50 10.51 -3.94 -15.15
N VAL A 51 10.55 -3.17 -14.06
CA VAL A 51 11.53 -2.09 -13.86
C VAL A 51 12.93 -2.70 -13.73
N PRO A 52 13.88 -2.37 -14.64
CA PRO A 52 15.21 -2.94 -14.58
C PRO A 52 15.98 -2.44 -13.34
N PRO A 53 16.64 -3.31 -12.57
CA PRO A 53 17.48 -2.88 -11.45
C PRO A 53 18.72 -2.10 -11.92
N PRO A 54 19.32 -1.24 -11.08
CA PRO A 54 18.81 -0.81 -9.77
C PRO A 54 17.70 0.24 -9.91
N PHE A 55 16.79 0.26 -8.94
CA PHE A 55 15.79 1.31 -8.74
C PHE A 55 15.48 1.43 -7.24
N THR A 56 14.93 2.56 -6.82
CA THR A 56 14.47 2.79 -5.44
C THR A 56 12.95 2.71 -5.40
N LEU A 57 12.40 1.90 -4.50
CA LEU A 57 10.97 1.89 -4.25
C LEU A 57 10.64 2.93 -3.17
N LEU A 58 9.61 3.73 -3.39
CA LEU A 58 9.05 4.66 -2.40
C LEU A 58 7.61 4.27 -2.08
N TRP A 59 7.23 4.40 -0.82
CA TRP A 59 5.89 4.15 -0.31
C TRP A 59 5.21 5.44 0.09
N LYS A 60 3.95 5.58 -0.28
CA LYS A 60 3.08 6.64 0.23
C LYS A 60 1.84 6.00 0.83
N VAL A 61 1.68 6.19 2.14
CA VAL A 61 0.54 5.69 2.88
C VAL A 61 -0.36 6.87 3.19
N LEU A 62 -1.57 6.85 2.64
CA LEU A 62 -2.58 7.87 2.80
C LEU A 62 -3.75 7.31 3.60
N ASN A 63 -3.83 7.76 4.85
CA ASN A 63 -4.91 7.39 5.76
C ASN A 63 -5.96 8.50 5.78
N ARG A 64 -7.20 8.19 5.39
CA ARG A 64 -8.32 9.14 5.36
C ARG A 64 -9.46 8.66 6.26
N GLY A 65 -10.14 9.59 6.91
CA GLY A 65 -11.36 9.32 7.66
C GLY A 65 -11.47 10.13 8.94
N PRO A 66 -12.69 10.24 9.53
CA PRO A 66 -12.92 11.04 10.73
C PRO A 66 -12.03 10.61 11.91
N THR A 67 -11.70 9.32 12.00
CA THR A 67 -10.81 8.80 13.04
C THR A 67 -9.34 9.12 12.77
N ALA A 68 -8.89 9.12 11.51
CA ALA A 68 -7.54 9.54 11.14
C ALA A 68 -7.33 11.03 11.46
N VAL A 69 -8.31 11.88 11.15
CA VAL A 69 -8.31 13.32 11.49
C VAL A 69 -8.29 13.51 13.01
N ARG A 70 -9.17 12.83 13.75
CA ARG A 70 -9.28 12.96 15.22
C ARG A 70 -8.02 12.48 15.96
N ARG A 71 -7.26 11.55 15.39
CA ARG A 71 -6.04 10.99 16.00
C ARG A 71 -4.75 11.60 15.43
N ASP A 72 -4.84 12.63 14.61
CA ASP A 72 -3.71 13.24 13.89
C ASP A 72 -2.87 12.23 13.10
N CYS A 73 -3.53 11.20 12.58
CA CYS A 73 -2.92 10.08 11.85
C CYS A 73 -3.05 10.24 10.33
N ILE A 74 -3.32 11.46 9.85
CA ILE A 74 -3.33 11.77 8.41
C ILE A 74 -1.88 11.71 7.94
N ARG A 75 -1.46 10.53 7.46
CA ARG A 75 -0.17 10.36 6.80
C ARG A 75 -0.33 10.66 5.31
N GLY A 76 0.68 11.32 4.75
CA GLY A 76 0.84 11.55 3.31
C GLY A 76 2.32 11.61 2.93
N GLU A 77 3.20 11.19 3.85
CA GLU A 77 4.64 11.17 3.67
C GLU A 77 5.03 10.08 2.67
N ILE A 78 6.01 10.42 1.83
CA ILE A 78 6.64 9.47 0.91
C ILE A 78 7.92 9.00 1.60
N VAL A 79 8.00 7.71 1.92
CA VAL A 79 9.14 7.10 2.59
C VAL A 79 9.83 6.12 1.66
N PRO A 80 11.18 6.06 1.62
CA PRO A 80 11.86 5.02 0.87
C PRO A 80 11.59 3.64 1.47
N ASP A 81 11.62 2.63 0.62
CA ASP A 81 11.60 1.23 1.01
C ASP A 81 12.94 0.83 1.66
N ASP A 82 12.88 -0.09 2.62
CA ASP A 82 14.05 -0.60 3.34
C ASP A 82 14.76 -1.75 2.57
N GLY A 83 14.55 -1.85 1.25
CA GLY A 83 15.11 -2.88 0.38
C GLY A 83 14.39 -4.23 0.44
N ARG A 84 13.13 -4.24 0.91
CA ARG A 84 12.32 -5.45 1.07
C ARG A 84 11.16 -5.53 0.09
N LEU A 85 10.90 -4.45 -0.66
CA LEU A 85 9.73 -4.32 -1.53
C LEU A 85 8.42 -4.59 -0.80
N GLU A 86 8.39 -4.30 0.51
CA GLU A 86 7.25 -4.57 1.38
C GLU A 86 7.04 -3.43 2.38
N LYS A 87 5.77 -3.15 2.69
CA LYS A 87 5.37 -2.19 3.71
C LYS A 87 4.34 -2.81 4.64
N ILE A 88 4.63 -2.82 5.93
CA ILE A 88 3.72 -3.32 6.96
C ILE A 88 2.99 -2.12 7.57
N GLU A 89 1.66 -2.18 7.58
CA GLU A 89 0.80 -1.18 8.20
C GLU A 89 -0.21 -1.86 9.14
N ARG A 90 -0.43 -1.25 10.31
CA ARG A 90 -1.41 -1.71 11.28
C ARG A 90 -2.65 -0.84 11.25
N THR A 91 -3.79 -1.45 10.95
CA THR A 91 -5.07 -0.73 10.86
C THR A 91 -5.77 -0.69 12.22
N ASN A 92 -5.34 0.25 13.07
CA ASN A 92 -5.93 0.46 14.40
C ASN A 92 -7.16 1.38 14.40
N PHE A 93 -7.63 1.81 13.23
CA PHE A 93 -8.69 2.81 13.13
C PHE A 93 -9.53 2.66 11.85
N ARG A 94 -10.73 3.26 11.92
CA ARG A 94 -11.74 3.31 10.86
C ARG A 94 -11.32 4.31 9.78
N GLY A 95 -11.44 3.95 8.50
CA GLY A 95 -11.23 4.89 7.41
C GLY A 95 -10.71 4.26 6.11
N ASP A 96 -10.79 5.04 5.03
CA ASP A 96 -10.19 4.71 3.74
C ASP A 96 -8.67 4.72 3.86
N HIS A 97 -8.05 3.59 3.55
CA HIS A 97 -6.60 3.49 3.48
C HIS A 97 -6.19 3.34 2.02
N ILE A 98 -5.28 4.19 1.57
CA ILE A 98 -4.70 4.12 0.23
C ILE A 98 -3.20 3.97 0.40
N VAL A 99 -2.63 2.96 -0.24
CA VAL A 99 -1.18 2.77 -0.31
C VAL A 99 -0.76 2.84 -1.76
N GLU A 100 0.23 3.69 -2.03
CA GLU A 100 0.85 3.83 -3.33
C GLU A 100 2.32 3.44 -3.23
N CYS A 101 2.83 2.75 -4.26
CA CYS A 101 4.25 2.52 -4.44
C CYS A 101 4.75 3.25 -5.69
N TYR A 102 6.01 3.68 -5.67
CA TYR A 102 6.66 4.40 -6.78
C TYR A 102 8.04 3.81 -7.01
N ALA A 103 8.32 3.31 -8.21
CA ALA A 103 9.65 2.90 -8.61
C ALA A 103 10.39 4.09 -9.21
N VAL A 104 11.51 4.48 -8.61
CA VAL A 104 12.36 5.60 -9.02
C VAL A 104 13.66 5.07 -9.59
N LYS A 105 13.95 5.41 -10.85
CA LYS A 105 15.20 5.10 -11.54
C LYS A 105 15.83 6.39 -12.05
N ASP A 106 17.10 6.60 -11.75
CA ASP A 106 17.87 7.80 -12.14
C ASP A 106 17.18 9.13 -11.79
N GLY A 107 16.49 9.17 -10.65
CA GLY A 107 15.76 10.36 -10.19
C GLY A 107 14.45 10.61 -10.94
N VAL A 108 13.87 9.61 -11.62
CA VAL A 108 12.59 9.70 -12.32
C VAL A 108 11.66 8.59 -11.84
N VAL A 109 10.38 8.89 -11.61
CA VAL A 109 9.36 7.86 -11.35
C VAL A 109 9.05 7.16 -12.66
N VAL A 110 9.37 5.87 -12.75
CA VAL A 110 9.25 5.08 -13.98
C VAL A 110 8.15 4.02 -13.94
N ALA A 111 7.69 3.66 -12.74
CA ALA A 111 6.49 2.86 -12.52
C ALA A 111 5.80 3.27 -11.21
N LYS A 112 4.50 3.02 -11.09
CA LYS A 112 3.74 3.21 -9.85
C LYS A 112 2.50 2.32 -9.83
N ASP A 113 2.06 1.93 -8.65
CA ASP A 113 0.77 1.28 -8.44
C ASP A 113 0.10 1.77 -7.15
N ARG A 114 -1.20 1.54 -7.03
CA ARG A 114 -1.99 1.91 -5.86
C ARG A 114 -2.99 0.83 -5.49
N ILE A 115 -3.15 0.65 -4.18
CA ILE A 115 -4.22 -0.15 -3.60
C ILE A 115 -5.09 0.74 -2.71
N HIS A 116 -6.40 0.59 -2.87
CA HIS A 116 -7.39 1.11 -1.93
C HIS A 116 -7.90 -0.05 -1.06
N VAL A 117 -7.84 0.15 0.26
CA VAL A 117 -8.34 -0.79 1.26
C VAL A 117 -9.58 -0.19 1.90
N PRO A 118 -10.79 -0.63 1.50
CA PRO A 118 -12.03 -0.19 2.11
C PRO A 118 -12.23 -0.91 3.45
N ILE A 119 -11.95 -0.22 4.54
CA ILE A 119 -12.18 -0.75 5.89
C ILE A 119 -13.55 -0.27 6.37
N THR A 120 -14.54 -1.16 6.34
CA THR A 120 -15.90 -0.91 6.82
C THR A 120 -16.13 -1.56 8.19
N GLU A 121 -17.17 -1.10 8.90
CA GLU A 121 -17.52 -1.54 10.26
C GLU A 121 -17.90 -3.03 10.33
#